data_AF-A0A813KR16-F1
#
_entry.id   AF-A0A813KR16-F1
#
_cell.length_a   1.000
_cell.length_b   1.000
_cell.length_c   1.000
_cell.angle_alpha   90.00
_cell.angle_beta   90.00
_cell.angle_gamma   90.00
#
_symmetry.space_group_name_H-M   'P 1'
#
loop_
_entity.id
_entity.type
_entity.pdbx_description
1 polymer ?
#
loop_
_entity_poly.entity_id
_entity_poly.type
_entity_poly.pdbx_seq_one_letter_code
_entity_poly.pdbx_strand_id
1 'polypeptide(L)'
;MFPTSRAFHSGQLDQGRAPMNFFRNSPTVAPTNDLQADESEEDAGLLWSSPEEGGSDGSEGSSNNLELPPSSLGGSIYTLVIISLVLGAHALASKSKSHSVAWMRLASFVVLDFALFSLKLFLLLSIHRLVEAQSVSAIKELYQTFETTMYGNWTELSPYNLTLGIPGHLRQAAFTELPEIKQKAICQIPLAHFRYSFVILAIWSLTTVQYGSKQINQVHRLVWSTPNISSMSKAVAKRAGAVKEVVGLTTPCKVLIITCVMVPRLMANVFLLGLGCRWLLATADLQELLLNALALEFILLLDVLLYEVLVAEQSKHVVRNTLVQEHDELVNPTWCSTLKGTGVTLLNLGCVYFYMAYFQTVLPGFNWDLRESCSQHDPWALW
;
A
#
# COMPACT_ATOMS: atom_id res chain seq x y z
N MET A 1 -44.50 -21.35 -3.85
CA MET A 1 -45.18 -20.15 -4.39
C MET A 1 -44.35 -18.93 -4.00
N PHE A 2 -43.40 -18.55 -4.84
CA PHE A 2 -42.61 -17.31 -4.78
C PHE A 2 -42.32 -16.93 -6.24
N PRO A 3 -42.62 -15.71 -6.71
CA PRO A 3 -42.63 -15.42 -8.14
C PRO A 3 -41.23 -15.07 -8.68
N THR A 4 -40.81 -15.89 -9.65
CA THR A 4 -40.25 -15.56 -10.97
C THR A 4 -39.61 -14.19 -11.23
N SER A 5 -38.30 -14.24 -11.51
CA SER A 5 -37.65 -13.86 -12.78
C SER A 5 -38.08 -12.54 -13.45
N ARG A 6 -37.20 -11.52 -13.40
CA ARG A 6 -37.19 -10.39 -14.34
C ARG A 6 -36.10 -10.60 -15.37
N ALA A 7 -36.52 -10.80 -16.61
CA ALA A 7 -35.69 -10.72 -17.80
C ALA A 7 -35.13 -9.30 -17.96
N PHE A 8 -33.81 -9.18 -18.11
CA PHE A 8 -33.15 -7.96 -18.53
C PHE A 8 -33.16 -7.93 -20.06
N HIS A 9 -33.94 -7.00 -20.61
CA HIS A 9 -33.97 -6.67 -22.03
C HIS A 9 -32.65 -5.98 -22.41
N SER A 10 -31.95 -6.53 -23.39
CA SER A 10 -30.81 -5.90 -24.06
C SER A 10 -31.31 -4.73 -24.91
N GLY A 11 -31.13 -3.52 -24.40
CA GLY A 11 -31.29 -2.27 -25.15
C GLY A 11 -30.05 -2.02 -26.00
N GLN A 12 -30.23 -2.17 -27.31
CA GLN A 12 -29.30 -1.81 -28.37
C GLN A 12 -29.09 -0.29 -28.36
N LEU A 13 -27.89 0.17 -27.97
CA LEU A 13 -27.52 1.59 -27.97
C LEU A 13 -26.77 1.91 -29.26
N ASP A 14 -27.46 2.66 -30.12
CA ASP A 14 -26.94 3.42 -31.26
C ASP A 14 -25.73 4.29 -30.85
N GLN A 15 -24.55 3.99 -31.39
CA GLN A 15 -23.40 4.89 -31.36
C GLN A 15 -23.45 5.82 -32.57
N GLY A 16 -24.18 6.92 -32.43
CA GLY A 16 -24.07 8.09 -33.30
C GLY A 16 -23.73 9.31 -32.46
N ARG A 17 -22.42 9.66 -32.35
CA ARG A 17 -22.01 10.94 -31.76
C ARG A 17 -20.95 11.64 -32.59
N ALA A 18 -21.38 12.76 -33.17
CA ALA A 18 -20.57 13.78 -33.82
C ALA A 18 -19.60 14.48 -32.82
N PRO A 19 -18.52 15.10 -33.31
CA PRO A 19 -17.50 15.73 -32.47
C PRO A 19 -17.98 17.07 -31.88
N MET A 20 -17.91 17.23 -30.55
CA MET A 20 -18.01 18.53 -29.88
C MET A 20 -16.65 19.22 -29.90
N ASN A 21 -16.56 20.29 -30.69
CA ASN A 21 -15.53 21.32 -30.56
C ASN A 21 -15.85 22.18 -29.33
N PHE A 22 -15.08 22.01 -28.25
CA PHE A 22 -15.09 22.89 -27.08
C PHE A 22 -13.66 23.34 -26.76
N PHE A 23 -13.15 24.31 -27.52
CA PHE A 23 -12.07 25.19 -27.07
C PHE A 23 -12.36 26.60 -27.57
N ARG A 24 -12.95 27.42 -26.69
CA ARG A 24 -12.98 28.87 -26.86
C ARG A 24 -12.82 29.53 -25.49
N ASN A 25 -11.65 30.11 -25.32
CA ASN A 25 -11.31 31.31 -24.57
C ASN A 25 -11.68 31.35 -23.07
N SER A 26 -10.66 31.28 -22.23
CA SER A 26 -10.65 31.93 -20.90
C SER A 26 -9.56 33.00 -20.87
N PRO A 27 -9.77 34.09 -20.12
CA PRO A 27 -9.02 35.33 -20.24
C PRO A 27 -7.66 35.28 -19.53
N THR A 28 -6.73 36.02 -20.11
CA THR A 28 -5.41 36.39 -19.58
C THR A 28 -5.57 37.05 -18.21
N VAL A 29 -5.16 36.36 -17.14
CA VAL A 29 -4.98 36.93 -15.81
C VAL A 29 -3.50 37.29 -15.67
N ALA A 30 -3.24 38.56 -15.34
CA ALA A 30 -1.91 39.12 -15.14
C ALA A 30 -1.20 38.50 -13.92
N PRO A 31 0.15 38.44 -13.92
CA PRO A 31 0.91 37.87 -12.83
C PRO A 31 0.97 38.86 -11.66
N THR A 32 0.40 38.49 -10.52
CA THR A 32 0.77 39.06 -9.23
C THR A 32 2.03 38.35 -8.73
N ASN A 33 3.16 39.03 -8.83
CA ASN A 33 4.29 38.84 -7.93
C ASN A 33 3.79 39.03 -6.50
N ASP A 34 4.03 38.05 -5.63
CA ASP A 34 4.35 38.19 -4.20
C ASP A 34 4.05 36.88 -3.48
N LEU A 35 5.11 36.09 -3.26
CA LEU A 35 5.35 35.12 -2.18
C LEU A 35 6.32 34.05 -2.70
N GLN A 36 7.60 34.42 -2.77
CA GLN A 36 8.70 33.46 -2.67
C GLN A 36 8.60 32.80 -1.29
N ALA A 37 7.93 31.66 -1.24
CA ALA A 37 8.21 30.66 -0.23
C ALA A 37 9.53 30.00 -0.64
N ASP A 38 10.54 30.23 0.18
CA ASP A 38 11.87 29.68 0.12
C ASP A 38 11.80 28.16 0.37
N GLU A 39 11.46 27.39 -0.67
CA GLU A 39 11.80 25.96 -0.74
C GLU A 39 13.29 25.88 -1.05
N SER A 40 14.09 25.99 0.00
CA SER A 40 15.47 25.51 -0.01
C SER A 40 15.42 23.98 -0.14
N GLU A 41 15.51 23.56 -1.39
CA GLU A 41 16.01 22.25 -1.80
C GLU A 41 17.35 22.05 -1.07
N GLU A 42 17.34 21.29 0.04
CA GLU A 42 18.55 20.74 0.64
C GLU A 42 19.15 19.74 -0.34
N ASP A 43 19.86 20.28 -1.33
CA ASP A 43 20.85 19.61 -2.12
C ASP A 43 21.94 19.15 -1.14
N ALA A 44 21.82 17.89 -0.71
CA ALA A 44 22.89 17.16 -0.04
C ALA A 44 24.01 16.90 -1.04
N GLY A 45 24.66 17.97 -1.49
CA GLY A 45 25.95 17.94 -2.15
C GLY A 45 26.97 17.40 -1.15
N LEU A 46 27.21 16.09 -1.25
CA LEU A 46 28.35 15.39 -0.65
C LEU A 46 29.65 15.97 -1.23
N LEU A 47 30.05 17.11 -0.67
CA LEU A 47 31.33 17.74 -0.90
C LEU A 47 32.35 16.94 -0.08
N TRP A 48 32.99 15.96 -0.73
CA TRP A 48 34.13 15.23 -0.19
C TRP A 48 35.33 16.19 -0.10
N SER A 49 35.40 16.97 0.98
CA SER A 49 36.63 17.66 1.36
C SER A 49 37.69 16.62 1.68
N SER A 50 38.78 16.65 0.92
CA SER A 50 39.96 15.79 1.14
C SER A 50 40.58 16.13 2.50
N PRO A 51 40.90 15.14 3.35
CA PRO A 51 41.54 15.39 4.63
C PRO A 51 43.00 15.80 4.42
N GLU A 52 43.39 16.94 4.99
CA GLU A 52 44.80 17.32 5.14
C GLU A 52 45.49 16.33 6.10
N GLU A 53 46.57 15.72 5.63
CA GLU A 53 47.45 14.85 6.40
C GLU A 53 48.24 15.69 7.42
N GLY A 54 47.92 15.55 8.70
CA GLY A 54 48.63 16.24 9.77
C GLY A 54 48.66 15.43 11.07
N GLY A 55 49.84 14.93 11.42
CA GLY A 55 50.29 14.78 12.81
C GLY A 55 49.72 13.61 13.62
N SER A 56 50.45 12.49 13.60
CA SER A 56 50.29 11.37 14.51
C SER A 56 50.69 11.77 15.94
N ASP A 57 49.71 11.80 16.85
CA ASP A 57 49.95 11.65 18.28
C ASP A 57 48.85 10.76 18.89
N GLY A 58 49.28 9.75 19.65
CA GLY A 58 48.45 8.67 20.16
C GLY A 58 47.38 9.16 21.14
N SER A 59 46.14 9.27 20.67
CA SER A 59 44.95 9.45 21.51
C SER A 59 44.21 8.13 21.61
N GLU A 60 44.03 7.64 22.84
CA GLU A 60 43.13 6.54 23.18
C GLU A 60 41.79 6.69 22.47
N GLY A 61 41.30 5.59 21.92
CA GLY A 61 40.09 5.51 21.11
C GLY A 61 38.85 5.95 21.90
N SER A 62 38.58 7.25 21.90
CA SER A 62 37.28 7.79 22.24
C SER A 62 36.34 7.36 21.13
N SER A 63 35.60 6.28 21.36
CA SER A 63 34.51 5.85 20.50
C SER A 63 33.58 7.04 20.34
N ASN A 64 33.62 7.66 19.15
CA ASN A 64 32.77 8.78 18.77
C ASN A 64 31.32 8.31 18.81
N ASN A 65 30.69 8.41 19.99
CA ASN A 65 29.27 8.21 20.16
C ASN A 65 28.57 9.37 19.44
N LEU A 66 28.20 9.12 18.19
CA LEU A 66 27.40 10.04 17.41
C LEU A 66 25.99 10.07 18.04
N GLU A 67 25.69 11.10 18.83
CA GLU A 67 24.33 11.36 19.31
C GLU A 67 23.47 11.67 18.09
N LEU A 68 22.64 10.69 17.69
CA LEU A 68 21.74 10.85 16.56
C LEU A 68 20.68 11.89 16.91
N PRO A 69 20.40 12.87 16.02
CA PRO A 69 19.34 13.81 16.27
C PRO A 69 18.00 13.05 16.37
N PRO A 70 17.12 13.44 17.29
CA PRO A 70 15.84 12.79 17.48
C PRO A 70 15.03 12.82 16.18
N SER A 71 14.56 11.65 15.75
CA SER A 71 13.81 11.50 14.51
C SER A 71 12.37 12.03 14.67
N SER A 72 11.92 12.84 13.71
CA SER A 72 10.50 13.21 13.64
C SER A 72 9.64 12.00 13.27
N LEU A 73 8.43 11.93 13.82
CA LEU A 73 7.57 10.73 13.75
C LEU A 73 6.85 10.57 12.38
N GLY A 74 7.27 11.32 11.36
CA GLY A 74 6.69 11.36 10.02
C GLY A 74 5.33 12.09 9.95
N GLY A 75 5.04 12.76 8.83
CA GLY A 75 3.77 13.43 8.60
C GLY A 75 2.68 12.44 8.15
N SER A 76 1.83 11.98 9.08
CA SER A 76 0.65 11.19 8.74
C SER A 76 -0.48 11.45 9.73
N ILE A 77 -1.73 11.20 9.31
CA ILE A 77 -2.89 11.35 10.21
C ILE A 77 -2.76 10.40 11.41
N TYR A 78 -2.16 9.24 11.21
CA TYR A 78 -1.87 8.29 12.29
C TYR A 78 -0.93 8.85 13.33
N THR A 79 0.19 9.41 12.88
CA THR A 79 1.15 10.06 13.76
C THR A 79 0.46 11.18 14.55
N LEU A 80 -0.39 11.96 13.89
CA LEU A 80 -1.18 13.02 14.51
C LEU A 80 -2.16 12.50 15.56
N VAL A 81 -2.90 11.43 15.26
CA VAL A 81 -3.88 10.81 16.17
C VAL A 81 -3.18 10.29 17.42
N ILE A 82 -2.04 9.62 17.24
CA ILE A 82 -1.20 9.13 18.33
C ILE A 82 -0.70 10.28 19.21
N ILE A 83 -0.07 11.29 18.61
CA ILE A 83 0.47 12.42 19.37
C ILE A 83 -0.66 13.14 20.11
N SER A 84 -1.82 13.27 19.46
CA SER A 84 -3.00 13.88 20.07
C SER A 84 -3.58 13.04 21.22
N LEU A 85 -3.56 11.71 21.11
CA LEU A 85 -3.93 10.79 22.20
C LEU A 85 -3.00 10.95 23.39
N VAL A 86 -1.68 10.97 23.16
CA VAL A 86 -0.66 11.13 24.21
C VAL A 86 -0.77 12.50 24.88
N LEU A 87 -0.81 13.58 24.10
CA LEU A 87 -0.91 14.94 24.61
C LEU A 87 -2.26 15.21 25.31
N GLY A 88 -3.35 14.65 24.78
CA GLY A 88 -4.68 14.72 25.38
C GLY A 88 -4.73 14.02 26.73
N ALA A 89 -4.22 12.79 26.80
CA ALA A 89 -4.13 12.04 28.05
C ALA A 89 -3.23 12.73 29.08
N HIS A 90 -2.09 13.29 28.66
CA HIS A 90 -1.23 14.11 29.53
C HIS A 90 -1.98 15.34 30.07
N ALA A 91 -2.68 16.10 29.22
CA ALA A 91 -3.41 17.30 29.63
C ALA A 91 -4.55 17.00 30.62
N LEU A 92 -5.22 15.85 30.45
CA LEU A 92 -6.22 15.35 31.38
C LEU A 92 -5.61 14.94 32.72
N ALA A 93 -4.41 14.36 32.72
CA ALA A 93 -3.71 13.97 33.94
C ALA A 93 -3.08 15.16 34.69
N SER A 94 -2.65 16.22 33.98
CA SER A 94 -1.89 17.34 34.57
C SER A 94 -2.75 18.42 35.26
N LYS A 95 -4.03 18.13 35.59
CA LYS A 95 -4.99 19.08 36.19
C LYS A 95 -5.04 20.43 35.45
N SER A 96 -4.98 20.41 34.12
CA SER A 96 -5.08 21.64 33.31
C SER A 96 -6.47 22.27 33.47
N LYS A 97 -6.55 23.62 33.45
CA LYS A 97 -7.78 24.38 33.74
C LYS A 97 -8.93 24.12 32.74
N SER A 98 -8.70 23.45 31.62
CA SER A 98 -9.69 23.26 30.55
C SER A 98 -9.81 21.81 30.07
N HIS A 99 -10.29 20.90 30.93
CA HIS A 99 -10.53 19.49 30.59
C HIS A 99 -11.46 19.30 29.38
N SER A 100 -12.47 20.16 29.22
CA SER A 100 -13.42 20.09 28.11
C SER A 100 -12.73 20.24 26.75
N VAL A 101 -11.80 21.19 26.61
CA VAL A 101 -11.06 21.41 25.36
C VAL A 101 -10.16 20.22 25.01
N ALA A 102 -9.54 19.58 26.01
CA ALA A 102 -8.72 18.40 25.80
C ALA A 102 -9.55 17.22 25.27
N TRP A 103 -10.73 16.99 25.85
CA TRP A 103 -11.66 15.95 25.39
C TRP A 103 -12.20 16.22 23.99
N MET A 104 -12.61 17.46 23.69
CA MET A 104 -13.09 17.83 22.35
C MET A 104 -12.02 17.61 21.29
N ARG A 105 -10.77 17.98 21.57
CA ARG A 105 -9.64 17.75 20.66
C ARG A 105 -9.36 16.27 20.46
N LEU A 106 -9.38 15.49 21.54
CA LEU A 106 -9.20 14.04 21.45
C LEU A 106 -10.28 13.41 20.58
N ALA A 107 -11.54 13.75 20.85
CA ALA A 107 -12.69 13.27 20.09
C ALA A 107 -12.59 13.65 18.60
N SER A 108 -12.18 14.87 18.27
CA SER A 108 -12.06 15.29 16.86
C SER A 108 -11.03 14.46 16.08
N PHE A 109 -9.88 14.13 16.69
CA PHE A 109 -8.88 13.31 16.00
C PHE A 109 -9.29 11.84 15.90
N VAL A 110 -9.95 11.30 16.90
CA VAL A 110 -10.52 9.94 16.83
C VAL A 110 -11.59 9.86 15.73
N VAL A 111 -12.50 10.84 15.66
CA VAL A 111 -13.51 10.91 14.59
C VAL A 111 -12.85 11.02 13.21
N LEU A 112 -11.79 11.82 13.07
CA LEU A 112 -11.03 11.93 11.83
C LEU A 112 -10.41 10.58 11.43
N ASP A 113 -9.74 9.88 12.36
CA ASP A 113 -9.15 8.56 12.09
C ASP A 113 -10.21 7.53 11.64
N PHE A 114 -11.34 7.46 12.34
CA PHE A 114 -12.45 6.57 11.97
C PHE A 114 -13.07 6.93 10.62
N ALA A 115 -13.21 8.21 10.29
CA ALA A 115 -13.72 8.65 9.00
C ALA A 115 -12.80 8.19 7.85
N LEU A 116 -11.49 8.30 8.05
CA LEU A 116 -10.49 7.89 7.05
C LEU A 116 -10.40 6.38 6.91
N PHE A 117 -10.43 5.67 8.03
CA PHE A 117 -10.51 4.22 8.02
C PHE A 117 -11.76 3.74 7.28
N SER A 118 -12.91 4.38 7.54
CA SER A 118 -14.17 4.08 6.86
C SER A 118 -14.10 4.38 5.36
N LEU A 119 -13.48 5.49 4.97
CA LEU A 119 -13.26 5.83 3.56
C LEU A 119 -12.36 4.79 2.88
N LYS A 120 -11.22 4.44 3.48
CA LYS A 120 -10.31 3.42 2.95
C LYS A 120 -11.02 2.07 2.83
N LEU A 121 -11.75 1.64 3.87
CA LEU A 121 -12.52 0.41 3.85
C LEU A 121 -13.61 0.43 2.77
N PHE A 122 -14.31 1.54 2.62
CA PHE A 122 -15.32 1.72 1.58
C PHE A 122 -14.73 1.54 0.18
N LEU A 123 -13.57 2.16 -0.10
CA LEU A 123 -12.88 2.01 -1.38
C LEU A 123 -12.43 0.57 -1.62
N LEU A 124 -11.85 -0.08 -0.60
CA LEU A 124 -11.43 -1.49 -0.67
C LEU A 124 -12.61 -2.42 -0.96
N LEU A 125 -13.73 -2.24 -0.27
CA LEU A 125 -14.95 -3.01 -0.49
C LEU A 125 -15.57 -2.74 -1.87
N SER A 126 -15.48 -1.50 -2.35
CA SER A 126 -15.98 -1.11 -3.68
C SER A 126 -15.17 -1.80 -4.77
N ILE A 127 -13.84 -1.80 -4.66
CA ILE A 127 -12.97 -2.49 -5.61
C ILE A 127 -13.21 -4.00 -5.58
N HIS A 128 -13.27 -4.60 -4.40
CA HIS A 128 -13.54 -6.02 -4.25
C HIS A 128 -14.87 -6.44 -4.92
N ARG A 129 -15.94 -5.68 -4.68
CA ARG A 129 -17.28 -6.04 -5.17
C ARG A 129 -17.53 -5.68 -6.62
N LEU A 130 -17.08 -4.50 -7.05
CA LEU A 130 -17.45 -3.95 -8.35
C LEU A 130 -16.42 -4.30 -9.41
N VAL A 131 -15.13 -4.16 -9.08
CA VAL A 131 -14.06 -4.26 -10.09
C VAL A 131 -13.51 -5.67 -10.13
N GLU A 132 -13.05 -6.20 -8.99
CA GLU A 132 -12.40 -7.51 -8.93
C GLU A 132 -13.34 -8.64 -9.35
N ALA A 133 -14.58 -8.66 -8.85
CA ALA A 133 -15.56 -9.69 -9.21
C ALA A 133 -15.86 -9.72 -10.72
N GLN A 134 -15.92 -8.54 -11.36
CA GLN A 134 -16.15 -8.43 -12.80
C GLN A 134 -14.93 -8.92 -13.59
N SER A 135 -13.72 -8.48 -13.22
CA SER A 135 -12.47 -8.90 -13.85
C SER A 135 -12.25 -10.42 -13.75
N VAL A 136 -12.49 -10.99 -12.56
CA VAL A 136 -12.39 -12.44 -12.33
C VAL A 136 -13.41 -13.22 -13.15
N SER A 137 -14.64 -12.71 -13.31
CA SER A 137 -15.63 -13.37 -14.15
C SER A 137 -15.24 -13.33 -15.62
N ALA A 138 -14.78 -12.18 -16.11
CA ALA A 138 -14.39 -12.01 -17.50
C ALA A 138 -13.21 -12.92 -17.90
N ILE A 139 -12.17 -13.00 -17.05
CA ILE A 139 -11.02 -13.84 -17.34
C ILE A 139 -11.35 -15.34 -17.29
N LYS A 140 -12.28 -15.74 -16.41
CA LYS A 140 -12.78 -17.13 -16.35
C LYS A 140 -13.54 -17.52 -17.60
N GLU A 141 -14.37 -16.63 -18.15
CA GLU A 141 -15.10 -16.89 -19.40
C GLU A 141 -14.14 -17.03 -20.60
N LEU A 142 -13.12 -16.17 -20.66
CA LEU A 142 -12.06 -16.27 -21.67
C LEU A 142 -11.30 -17.59 -21.56
N TYR A 143 -10.90 -17.96 -20.35
CA TYR A 143 -10.19 -19.21 -20.10
C TYR A 143 -11.06 -20.44 -20.36
N GLN A 144 -12.35 -20.42 -20.01
CA GLN A 144 -13.27 -21.51 -20.31
C GLN A 144 -13.48 -21.69 -21.83
N THR A 145 -13.51 -20.59 -22.58
CA THR A 145 -13.56 -20.65 -24.06
C THR A 145 -12.29 -21.31 -24.63
N PHE A 146 -11.12 -21.00 -24.05
CA PHE A 146 -9.87 -21.66 -24.38
C PHE A 146 -9.95 -23.16 -24.09
N GLU A 147 -10.28 -23.54 -22.86
CA GLU A 147 -10.35 -24.93 -22.39
C GLU A 147 -11.28 -25.79 -23.26
N THR A 148 -12.50 -25.32 -23.49
CA THR A 148 -13.49 -26.04 -24.32
C THR A 148 -13.01 -26.25 -25.76
N THR A 149 -12.30 -25.29 -26.34
CA THR A 149 -11.80 -25.40 -27.72
C THR A 149 -10.59 -26.33 -27.80
N MET A 150 -9.64 -26.17 -26.88
CA MET A 150 -8.38 -26.90 -26.89
C MET A 150 -8.55 -28.39 -26.54
N TYR A 151 -9.42 -28.70 -25.58
CA TYR A 151 -9.62 -30.08 -25.10
C TYR A 151 -10.84 -30.76 -25.75
N GLY A 152 -11.79 -30.01 -26.32
CA GLY A 152 -12.96 -30.57 -26.98
C GLY A 152 -13.81 -31.41 -26.03
N ASN A 153 -13.89 -32.72 -26.29
CA ASN A 153 -14.64 -33.66 -25.43
C ASN A 153 -13.88 -34.08 -24.16
N TRP A 154 -12.62 -33.69 -24.00
CA TRP A 154 -11.75 -34.07 -22.88
C TRP A 154 -11.75 -33.03 -21.77
N THR A 155 -12.95 -32.64 -21.32
CA THR A 155 -13.13 -31.65 -20.26
C THR A 155 -13.97 -32.18 -19.12
N GLU A 156 -13.69 -31.75 -17.90
CA GLU A 156 -14.47 -32.02 -16.69
C GLU A 156 -15.08 -30.75 -16.10
N LEU A 157 -16.24 -30.87 -15.43
CA LEU A 157 -16.87 -29.76 -14.74
C LEU A 157 -16.34 -29.67 -13.31
N SER A 158 -15.61 -28.59 -13.01
CA SER A 158 -15.10 -28.32 -11.66
C SER A 158 -16.22 -27.97 -10.66
N PRO A 159 -15.95 -28.03 -9.34
CA PRO A 159 -16.89 -27.60 -8.30
C PRO A 159 -17.35 -26.14 -8.43
N TYR A 160 -16.61 -25.31 -9.17
CA TYR A 160 -16.92 -23.91 -9.43
C TYR A 160 -17.72 -23.69 -10.73
N ASN A 161 -18.25 -24.76 -11.33
CA ASN A 161 -18.99 -24.74 -12.59
C ASN A 161 -18.16 -24.23 -13.78
N LEU A 162 -16.83 -24.43 -13.73
CA LEU A 162 -15.91 -24.16 -14.83
C LEU A 162 -15.55 -25.47 -15.51
N THR A 163 -15.59 -25.47 -16.84
CA THR A 163 -15.14 -26.58 -17.69
C THR A 163 -13.61 -26.54 -17.79
N LEU A 164 -12.92 -27.55 -17.26
CA LEU A 164 -11.46 -27.66 -17.23
C LEU A 164 -11.00 -28.83 -18.09
N GLY A 165 -9.90 -28.67 -18.82
CA GLY A 165 -9.28 -29.72 -19.62
C GLY A 165 -8.60 -30.79 -18.78
N ILE A 166 -8.70 -32.04 -19.23
CA ILE A 166 -8.02 -33.16 -18.60
C ILE A 166 -6.55 -33.17 -19.06
N PRO A 167 -5.56 -33.18 -18.13
CA PRO A 167 -4.14 -33.19 -18.48
C PRO A 167 -3.77 -34.30 -19.47
N GLY A 168 -2.96 -33.96 -20.48
CA GLY A 168 -2.50 -34.91 -21.52
C GLY A 168 -3.36 -34.94 -22.80
N HIS A 169 -4.54 -34.30 -22.81
CA HIS A 169 -5.43 -34.22 -23.97
C HIS A 169 -5.41 -32.85 -24.68
N LEU A 170 -4.40 -32.01 -24.42
CA LEU A 170 -4.29 -30.68 -25.03
C LEU A 170 -4.02 -30.76 -26.54
N ARG A 171 -4.94 -30.27 -27.37
CA ARG A 171 -4.76 -30.20 -28.83
C ARG A 171 -4.26 -28.82 -29.24
N GLN A 172 -2.94 -28.60 -29.21
CA GLN A 172 -2.33 -27.30 -29.54
C GLN A 172 -2.80 -26.71 -30.88
N ALA A 173 -3.00 -27.55 -31.91
CA ALA A 173 -3.46 -27.11 -33.23
C ALA A 173 -4.86 -26.47 -33.23
N ALA A 174 -5.73 -26.86 -32.28
CA ALA A 174 -7.07 -26.30 -32.16
C ALA A 174 -7.08 -24.82 -31.76
N PHE A 175 -5.95 -24.28 -31.28
CA PHE A 175 -5.84 -22.86 -30.96
C PHE A 175 -6.09 -21.97 -32.20
N THR A 176 -5.68 -22.45 -33.38
CA THR A 176 -5.91 -21.76 -34.66
C THR A 176 -7.38 -21.72 -35.09
N GLU A 177 -8.23 -22.56 -34.50
CA GLU A 177 -9.69 -22.57 -34.73
C GLU A 177 -10.38 -21.42 -34.00
N LEU A 178 -9.75 -20.83 -32.98
CA LEU A 178 -10.29 -19.65 -32.29
C LEU A 178 -10.19 -18.41 -33.18
N PRO A 179 -11.14 -17.46 -33.10
CA PRO A 179 -10.98 -16.15 -33.73
C PRO A 179 -9.71 -15.44 -33.23
N GLU A 180 -8.97 -14.79 -34.12
CA GLU A 180 -7.70 -14.10 -33.80
C GLU A 180 -7.82 -13.12 -32.62
N ILE A 181 -8.97 -12.42 -32.52
CA ILE A 181 -9.27 -11.51 -31.41
C ILE A 181 -9.26 -12.24 -30.06
N LYS A 182 -9.84 -13.45 -30.00
CA LYS A 182 -9.86 -14.26 -28.77
C LYS A 182 -8.48 -14.84 -28.47
N GLN A 183 -7.74 -15.27 -29.50
CA GLN A 183 -6.36 -15.75 -29.31
C GLN A 183 -5.49 -14.67 -28.65
N LYS A 184 -5.53 -13.44 -29.17
CA LYS A 184 -4.82 -12.29 -28.59
C LYS A 184 -5.24 -12.01 -27.15
N ALA A 185 -6.56 -11.95 -26.88
CA ALA A 185 -7.06 -11.73 -25.53
C ALA A 185 -6.66 -12.83 -24.53
N ILE A 186 -6.64 -14.10 -24.97
CA ILE A 186 -6.19 -15.23 -24.15
C ILE A 186 -4.69 -15.13 -23.87
N CYS A 187 -3.89 -14.75 -24.87
CA CYS A 187 -2.46 -14.61 -24.68
C CYS A 187 -2.08 -13.40 -23.81
N GLN A 188 -2.92 -12.36 -23.75
CA GLN A 188 -2.73 -11.22 -22.85
C GLN A 188 -3.05 -11.51 -21.37
N ILE A 189 -3.59 -12.71 -21.05
CA ILE A 189 -3.83 -13.11 -19.67
C ILE A 189 -2.49 -13.09 -18.90
N PRO A 190 -2.40 -12.39 -17.74
CA PRO A 190 -1.17 -12.26 -16.95
C PRO A 190 -0.47 -13.60 -16.64
N LEU A 191 -1.24 -14.68 -16.45
CA LEU A 191 -0.71 -16.01 -16.16
C LEU A 191 -0.01 -16.68 -17.37
N ALA A 192 -0.31 -16.27 -18.61
CA ALA A 192 0.46 -16.70 -19.79
C ALA A 192 1.88 -16.09 -19.77
N HIS A 193 2.01 -14.87 -19.23
CA HIS A 193 3.27 -14.13 -19.08
C HIS A 193 3.78 -14.15 -17.63
N PHE A 194 4.09 -15.34 -17.11
CA PHE A 194 4.45 -15.54 -15.70
C PHE A 194 5.51 -14.57 -15.18
N ARG A 195 6.58 -14.33 -15.94
CA ARG A 195 7.70 -13.47 -15.51
C ARG A 195 7.29 -12.02 -15.34
N TYR A 196 6.57 -11.47 -16.31
CA TYR A 196 6.10 -10.08 -16.26
C TYR A 196 5.15 -9.87 -15.08
N SER A 197 4.17 -10.76 -14.94
CA SER A 197 3.20 -10.73 -13.84
C SER A 197 3.86 -10.93 -12.47
N PHE A 198 4.87 -11.81 -12.39
CA PHE A 198 5.66 -12.00 -11.18
C PHE A 198 6.38 -10.72 -10.76
N VAL A 199 7.01 -10.00 -11.68
CA VAL A 199 7.71 -8.74 -11.38
C VAL A 199 6.72 -7.68 -10.87
N ILE A 200 5.57 -7.50 -11.54
CA ILE A 200 4.57 -6.51 -11.10
C ILE A 200 4.00 -6.87 -9.72
N LEU A 201 3.66 -8.13 -9.48
CA LEU A 201 3.19 -8.59 -8.17
C LEU A 201 4.27 -8.47 -7.10
N ALA A 202 5.54 -8.71 -7.43
CA ALA A 202 6.66 -8.52 -6.53
C ALA A 202 6.81 -7.06 -6.11
N ILE A 203 6.74 -6.13 -7.06
CA ILE A 203 6.77 -4.68 -6.80
C ILE A 203 5.58 -4.30 -5.93
N TRP A 204 4.36 -4.69 -6.31
CA TRP A 204 3.14 -4.42 -5.54
C TRP A 204 3.24 -4.92 -4.09
N SER A 205 3.69 -6.17 -3.92
CA SER A 205 3.84 -6.78 -2.60
C SER A 205 4.94 -6.08 -1.78
N LEU A 206 6.08 -5.74 -2.39
CA LEU A 206 7.14 -4.96 -1.73
C LEU A 206 6.65 -3.60 -1.27
N THR A 207 5.91 -2.87 -2.12
CA THR A 207 5.32 -1.58 -1.78
C THR A 207 4.43 -1.73 -0.55
N THR A 208 3.53 -2.73 -0.55
CA THR A 208 2.63 -2.97 0.59
C THR A 208 3.39 -3.37 1.87
N VAL A 209 4.42 -4.22 1.75
CA VAL A 209 5.30 -4.62 2.87
C VAL A 209 6.08 -3.43 3.40
N GLN A 210 6.56 -2.52 2.55
CA GLN A 210 7.24 -1.29 2.97
C GLN A 210 6.31 -0.41 3.80
N TYR A 211 5.06 -0.20 3.36
CA TYR A 211 4.05 0.53 4.13
C TYR A 211 3.75 -0.13 5.48
N GLY A 212 3.53 -1.45 5.50
CA GLY A 212 3.32 -2.21 6.72
C GLY A 212 4.50 -2.14 7.69
N SER A 213 5.74 -2.25 7.16
CA SER A 213 6.97 -2.18 7.95
C SER A 213 7.17 -0.81 8.58
N LYS A 214 6.88 0.28 7.84
CA LYS A 214 6.90 1.65 8.39
C LYS A 214 5.94 1.77 9.58
N GLN A 215 4.73 1.25 9.47
CA GLN A 215 3.74 1.27 10.56
C GLN A 215 4.19 0.44 11.76
N ILE A 216 4.70 -0.78 11.53
CA ILE A 216 5.21 -1.65 12.61
C ILE A 216 6.38 -0.97 13.32
N ASN A 217 7.32 -0.36 12.58
CA ASN A 217 8.45 0.35 13.16
C ASN A 217 8.01 1.57 13.99
N GLN A 218 7.02 2.33 13.53
CA GLN A 218 6.47 3.45 14.30
C GLN A 218 5.85 2.97 15.62
N VAL A 219 5.08 1.87 15.59
CA VAL A 219 4.54 1.29 16.82
C VAL A 219 5.64 0.73 17.70
N HIS A 220 6.65 0.06 17.12
CA HIS A 220 7.83 -0.42 17.83
C HIS A 220 8.44 0.70 18.66
N ARG A 221 8.81 1.79 18.01
CA ARG A 221 9.42 2.95 18.66
C ARG A 221 8.50 3.57 19.72
N LEU A 222 7.22 3.75 19.41
CA LEU A 222 6.33 4.44 20.33
C LEU A 222 5.86 3.57 21.49
N VAL A 223 5.43 2.35 21.23
CA VAL A 223 4.71 1.52 22.21
C VAL A 223 5.64 0.56 22.93
N TRP A 224 6.57 -0.05 22.20
CA TRP A 224 7.48 -1.03 22.78
C TRP A 224 8.74 -0.39 23.37
N SER A 225 9.35 0.58 22.68
CA SER A 225 10.57 1.23 23.17
C SER A 225 10.32 2.25 24.30
N THR A 226 9.12 2.83 24.40
CA THR A 226 8.84 3.77 25.50
C THR A 226 8.66 3.04 26.84
N PRO A 227 9.27 3.49 27.94
CA PRO A 227 9.08 2.87 29.25
C PRO A 227 7.64 3.06 29.75
N ASN A 228 7.19 2.11 30.58
CA ASN A 228 5.90 2.19 31.23
C ASN A 228 5.99 3.11 32.44
N ILE A 229 5.12 4.11 32.51
CA ILE A 229 5.05 5.07 33.61
C ILE A 229 3.74 4.91 34.37
N SER A 230 3.76 5.18 35.67
CA SER A 230 2.56 5.06 36.53
C SER A 230 1.54 6.17 36.32
N SER A 231 1.93 7.31 35.76
CA SER A 231 1.04 8.46 35.56
C SER A 231 1.33 9.19 34.25
N MET A 232 0.28 9.46 33.46
CA MET A 232 0.38 10.20 32.20
C MET A 232 0.82 11.66 32.38
N SER A 233 0.79 12.21 33.60
CA SER A 233 1.31 13.57 33.87
C SER A 233 2.83 13.69 33.70
N LYS A 234 3.54 12.56 33.69
CA LYS A 234 4.99 12.47 33.43
C LYS A 234 5.31 12.00 32.01
N ALA A 235 4.30 11.83 31.15
CA ALA A 235 4.48 11.28 29.81
C ALA A 235 5.27 12.21 28.87
N VAL A 236 5.25 13.51 29.14
CA VAL A 236 5.83 14.54 28.26
C VAL A 236 6.79 15.40 29.06
N ALA A 237 8.06 15.43 28.65
CA ALA A 237 9.04 16.39 29.13
C ALA A 237 9.15 17.57 28.15
N LYS A 238 9.48 18.75 28.66
CA LYS A 238 9.85 19.90 27.84
C LYS A 238 11.37 19.93 27.71
N ARG A 239 11.90 19.80 26.50
CA ARG A 239 13.31 20.03 26.20
C ARG A 239 13.52 21.52 25.88
N ALA A 240 14.77 22.00 25.96
CA ALA A 240 15.10 23.38 25.57
C ALA A 240 14.60 23.67 24.13
N GLY A 241 14.00 24.84 23.90
CA GLY A 241 13.53 25.22 22.55
C GLY A 241 12.06 24.90 22.22
N ALA A 242 11.17 24.83 23.21
CA ALA A 242 9.73 24.58 23.04
C ALA A 242 9.34 23.20 22.47
N VAL A 243 10.32 22.32 22.28
CA VAL A 243 10.14 20.95 21.81
C VAL A 243 9.62 20.06 22.94
N LYS A 244 8.61 19.24 22.63
CA LYS A 244 8.02 18.28 23.56
C LYS A 244 8.57 16.91 23.28
N GLU A 245 9.02 16.24 24.32
CA GLU A 245 9.59 14.89 24.23
C GLU A 245 8.69 13.91 24.97
N VAL A 246 8.29 12.83 24.29
CA VAL A 246 7.50 11.74 24.89
C VAL A 246 8.46 10.79 25.61
N VAL A 247 8.47 10.86 26.94
CA VAL A 247 9.38 10.08 27.81
C VAL A 247 8.82 8.70 28.15
N GLY A 248 7.50 8.54 28.19
CA GLY A 248 6.89 7.27 28.57
C GLY A 248 5.38 7.24 28.40
N LEU A 249 4.80 6.04 28.38
CA LEU A 249 3.37 5.81 28.19
C LEU A 249 2.82 4.84 29.24
N THR A 250 1.61 5.11 29.74
CA THR A 250 0.89 4.18 30.64
C THR A 250 0.38 2.96 29.86
N THR A 251 0.32 1.78 30.49
CA THR A 251 -0.26 0.55 29.91
C THR A 251 -1.61 0.74 29.21
N PRO A 252 -2.64 1.37 29.82
CA PRO A 252 -3.93 1.55 29.15
C PRO A 252 -3.83 2.39 27.88
N CYS A 253 -2.97 3.41 27.86
CA CYS A 253 -2.74 4.22 26.65
C CYS A 253 -2.08 3.38 25.55
N LYS A 254 -1.11 2.53 25.90
CA LYS A 254 -0.49 1.59 24.95
C LYS A 254 -1.51 0.61 24.35
N VAL A 255 -2.36 0.00 25.19
CA VAL A 255 -3.42 -0.91 24.74
C VAL A 255 -4.42 -0.21 23.83
N LEU A 256 -4.77 1.05 24.14
CA LEU A 256 -5.67 1.86 23.31
C LEU A 256 -5.05 2.13 21.93
N ILE A 257 -3.79 2.55 21.87
CA ILE A 257 -3.08 2.82 20.61
C ILE A 257 -2.97 1.55 19.75
N ILE A 258 -2.60 0.42 20.36
CA ILE A 258 -2.50 -0.86 19.63
C ILE A 258 -3.87 -1.28 19.10
N THR A 259 -4.88 -1.36 19.96
CA THR A 259 -6.17 -1.95 19.61
C THR A 259 -7.00 -1.04 18.70
N CYS A 260 -7.05 0.26 18.96
CA CYS A 260 -7.92 1.19 18.22
C CYS A 260 -7.26 1.76 16.97
N VAL A 261 -5.92 1.84 16.92
CA VAL A 261 -5.24 2.53 15.82
C VAL A 261 -4.39 1.56 14.99
N MET A 262 -3.53 0.76 15.62
CA MET A 262 -2.61 -0.13 14.89
C MET A 262 -3.32 -1.32 14.24
N VAL A 263 -4.08 -2.10 15.01
CA VAL A 263 -4.68 -3.36 14.55
C VAL A 263 -5.59 -3.14 13.33
N PRO A 264 -6.54 -2.17 13.33
CA PRO A 264 -7.40 -1.94 12.17
C PRO A 264 -6.60 -1.55 10.91
N ARG A 265 -5.52 -0.78 11.07
CA ARG A 265 -4.66 -0.36 9.96
C ARG A 265 -3.87 -1.52 9.36
N LEU A 266 -3.28 -2.37 10.21
CA LEU A 266 -2.58 -3.57 9.74
C LEU A 266 -3.54 -4.54 9.04
N MET A 267 -4.74 -4.73 9.59
CA MET A 267 -5.78 -5.53 8.94
C MET A 267 -6.15 -4.99 7.56
N ALA A 268 -6.32 -3.67 7.41
CA ALA A 268 -6.61 -3.05 6.12
C ALA A 268 -5.46 -3.24 5.11
N ASN A 269 -4.20 -3.15 5.55
CA ASN A 269 -3.04 -3.36 4.68
C ASN A 269 -2.89 -4.83 4.26
N VAL A 270 -3.11 -5.79 5.16
CA VAL A 270 -3.11 -7.23 4.82
C VAL A 270 -4.25 -7.56 3.86
N PHE A 271 -5.44 -7.01 4.09
CA PHE A 271 -6.57 -7.16 3.19
C PHE A 271 -6.27 -6.58 1.79
N LEU A 272 -5.68 -5.38 1.74
CA LEU A 272 -5.28 -4.72 0.49
C LEU A 272 -4.19 -5.50 -0.25
N LEU A 273 -3.22 -6.11 0.43
CA LEU A 273 -2.22 -6.98 -0.21
C LEU A 273 -2.89 -8.15 -0.94
N GLY A 274 -3.74 -8.90 -0.23
CA GLY A 274 -4.44 -10.06 -0.80
C GLY A 274 -5.39 -9.67 -1.94
N LEU A 275 -6.14 -8.58 -1.74
CA LEU A 275 -7.03 -8.00 -2.75
C LEU A 275 -6.25 -7.60 -4.01
N GLY A 276 -5.14 -6.89 -3.83
CA GLY A 276 -4.31 -6.41 -4.94
C GLY A 276 -3.69 -7.55 -5.72
N CYS A 277 -3.14 -8.58 -5.06
CA CYS A 277 -2.59 -9.75 -5.76
C CYS A 277 -3.64 -10.45 -6.63
N ARG A 278 -4.86 -10.61 -6.11
CA ARG A 278 -5.96 -11.26 -6.83
C ARG A 278 -6.50 -10.40 -7.98
N TRP A 279 -6.72 -9.11 -7.73
CA TRP A 279 -7.22 -8.19 -8.74
C TRP A 279 -6.22 -8.02 -9.89
N LEU A 280 -4.94 -7.86 -9.59
CA LEU A 280 -3.89 -7.76 -10.60
C LEU A 280 -3.87 -9.00 -11.51
N LEU A 281 -3.86 -10.22 -10.96
CA LEU A 281 -3.91 -11.44 -11.77
C LEU A 281 -5.20 -11.63 -12.57
N ALA A 282 -6.30 -10.97 -12.17
CA ALA A 282 -7.58 -11.04 -12.88
C ALA A 282 -7.71 -10.05 -14.04
N THR A 283 -6.67 -9.27 -14.33
CA THR A 283 -6.69 -8.29 -15.43
C THR A 283 -6.60 -9.00 -16.78
N ALA A 284 -7.34 -8.53 -17.79
CA ALA A 284 -7.35 -9.15 -19.12
C ALA A 284 -6.21 -8.66 -20.03
N ASP A 285 -5.64 -7.49 -19.74
CA ASP A 285 -4.57 -6.87 -20.50
C ASP A 285 -3.38 -6.50 -19.60
N LEU A 286 -2.17 -6.62 -20.14
CA LEU A 286 -0.91 -6.26 -19.48
C LEU A 286 -0.79 -4.75 -19.25
N GLN A 287 -1.38 -3.91 -20.11
CA GLN A 287 -1.40 -2.46 -19.90
C GLN A 287 -2.31 -2.08 -18.72
N GLU A 288 -3.49 -2.68 -18.66
CA GLU A 288 -4.42 -2.49 -17.54
C GLU A 288 -3.82 -2.97 -16.22
N LEU A 289 -2.96 -4.01 -16.25
CA LEU A 289 -2.29 -4.54 -15.07
C LEU A 289 -1.46 -3.46 -14.35
N LEU A 290 -0.70 -2.67 -15.11
CA LEU A 290 0.11 -1.57 -14.57
C LEU A 290 -0.78 -0.45 -14.02
N LEU A 291 -1.85 -0.09 -14.75
CA LEU A 291 -2.79 0.95 -14.32
C LEU A 291 -3.51 0.55 -13.02
N ASN A 292 -3.91 -0.72 -12.91
CA ASN A 292 -4.54 -1.28 -11.71
C ASN A 292 -3.56 -1.27 -10.52
N ALA A 293 -2.26 -1.53 -10.74
CA ALA A 293 -1.25 -1.44 -9.69
C ALA A 293 -1.09 -0.01 -9.17
N LEU A 294 -1.05 0.99 -10.06
CA LEU A 294 -1.00 2.41 -9.68
C LEU A 294 -2.27 2.85 -8.94
N ALA A 295 -3.44 2.39 -9.37
CA ALA A 295 -4.70 2.66 -8.67
C ALA A 295 -4.72 2.10 -7.25
N LEU A 296 -4.14 0.91 -7.04
CA LEU A 296 -3.96 0.33 -5.72
C LEU A 296 -2.95 1.10 -4.85
N GLU A 297 -1.88 1.63 -5.45
CA GLU A 297 -0.91 2.49 -4.76
C GLU A 297 -1.56 3.80 -4.27
N PHE A 298 -2.46 4.39 -5.05
CA PHE A 298 -3.23 5.56 -4.60
C PHE A 298 -4.00 5.28 -3.29
N ILE A 299 -4.55 4.08 -3.11
CA ILE A 299 -5.27 3.70 -1.88
C ILE A 299 -4.31 3.54 -0.70
N LEU A 300 -3.08 3.09 -0.94
CA LEU A 300 -2.03 3.06 0.08
C LEU A 300 -1.66 4.48 0.52
N LEU A 301 -1.54 5.41 -0.42
CA LEU A 301 -1.15 6.82 -0.21
C LEU A 301 -2.25 7.72 0.33
N LEU A 302 -3.50 7.25 0.38
CA LEU A 302 -4.66 8.05 0.73
C LEU A 302 -4.53 8.76 2.09
N ASP A 303 -3.91 8.13 3.08
CA ASP A 303 -3.77 8.72 4.42
C ASP A 303 -2.74 9.86 4.49
N VAL A 304 -1.69 9.78 3.68
CA VAL A 304 -0.70 10.87 3.52
C VAL A 304 -1.32 12.03 2.74
N LEU A 305 -2.03 11.75 1.65
CA LEU A 305 -2.71 12.79 0.86
C LEU A 305 -3.74 13.55 1.70
N LEU A 306 -4.55 12.83 2.47
CA LEU A 306 -5.55 13.45 3.34
C LEU A 306 -4.90 14.15 4.54
N TYR A 307 -3.73 13.70 5.01
CA TYR A 307 -2.97 14.43 6.03
C TYR A 307 -2.61 15.83 5.52
N GLU A 308 -2.07 15.90 4.32
CA GLU A 308 -1.60 17.17 3.77
C GLU A 308 -2.74 18.16 3.53
N VAL A 309 -3.91 17.67 3.09
CA VAL A 309 -5.06 18.52 2.76
C VAL A 309 -5.93 18.86 3.96
N LEU A 310 -6.24 17.89 4.84
CA LEU A 310 -7.24 18.07 5.89
C LEU A 310 -6.67 18.61 7.21
N VAL A 311 -5.38 18.41 7.46
CA VAL A 311 -4.78 18.78 8.75
C VAL A 311 -4.31 20.22 8.71
N ALA A 312 -4.83 21.05 9.62
CA ALA A 312 -4.39 22.43 9.77
C ALA A 312 -2.89 22.53 10.13
N GLU A 313 -2.21 23.56 9.62
CA GLU A 313 -0.76 23.75 9.78
C GLU A 313 -0.32 23.77 11.26
N GLN A 314 -1.16 24.29 12.16
CA GLN A 314 -0.89 24.26 13.60
C GLN A 314 -0.75 22.83 14.14
N SER A 315 -1.57 21.90 13.65
CA SER A 315 -1.51 20.50 14.06
C SER A 315 -0.28 19.81 13.44
N LYS A 316 0.08 20.15 12.19
CA LYS A 316 1.33 19.69 11.57
C LYS A 316 2.55 20.16 12.38
N HIS A 317 2.56 21.41 12.80
CA HIS A 317 3.61 21.99 13.66
C HIS A 317 3.69 21.29 15.03
N VAL A 318 2.56 20.89 15.62
CA VAL A 318 2.57 20.09 16.87
C VAL A 318 3.19 18.71 16.65
N VAL A 319 2.91 18.06 15.51
CA VAL A 319 3.49 16.76 15.16
C VAL A 319 5.00 16.90 14.94
N ARG A 320 5.45 17.91 14.18
CA ARG A 320 6.88 18.16 13.91
C ARG A 320 7.67 18.47 15.19
N ASN A 321 7.08 19.19 16.15
CA ASN A 321 7.73 19.56 17.42
C ASN A 321 7.51 18.57 18.57
N THR A 322 6.89 17.42 18.30
CA THR A 322 6.77 16.36 19.29
C THR A 322 7.72 15.23 18.88
N LEU A 323 8.80 15.09 19.64
CA LEU A 323 9.79 14.06 19.42
C LEU A 323 9.49 12.89 20.35
N VAL A 324 9.74 11.69 19.87
CA VAL A 324 9.75 10.50 20.72
C VAL A 324 11.18 10.30 21.16
N GLN A 325 11.38 10.17 22.47
CA GLN A 325 12.69 9.83 23.00
C GLN A 325 13.05 8.45 22.46
N GLU A 326 13.99 8.42 21.51
CA GLU A 326 14.61 7.16 21.14
C GLU A 326 15.51 6.80 22.30
N HIS A 327 15.24 5.65 22.93
CA HIS A 327 16.20 5.13 23.89
C HIS A 327 17.48 4.92 23.08
N ASP A 328 18.59 5.53 23.52
CA ASP A 328 19.90 5.49 22.87
C ASP A 328 20.39 4.04 22.67
N GLU A 329 19.77 3.34 21.73
CA GLU A 329 20.37 2.22 21.06
C GLU A 329 21.43 2.88 20.20
N LEU A 330 22.67 2.83 20.67
CA LEU A 330 23.84 3.00 19.82
C LEU A 330 23.63 2.08 18.62
N VAL A 331 23.08 2.63 17.53
CA VAL A 331 22.85 1.90 16.29
C VAL A 331 24.22 1.72 15.68
N ASN A 332 24.96 0.76 16.21
CA ASN A 332 26.14 0.26 15.55
C ASN A 332 25.65 -0.24 14.19
N PRO A 333 26.23 0.22 13.06
CA PRO A 333 25.89 -0.25 11.72
C PRO A 333 26.18 -1.74 11.66
N THR A 334 25.19 -2.52 12.08
CA THR A 334 25.32 -3.94 12.28
C THR A 334 24.92 -4.57 10.97
N TRP A 335 25.74 -5.49 10.49
CA TRP A 335 25.48 -6.31 9.30
C TRP A 335 24.06 -6.92 9.28
N CYS A 336 23.47 -7.10 10.47
CA CYS A 336 22.08 -7.50 10.71
C CYS A 336 21.03 -6.59 10.04
N SER A 337 21.24 -5.26 10.00
CA SER A 337 20.30 -4.32 9.35
C SER A 337 20.20 -4.57 7.85
N THR A 338 21.36 -4.76 7.19
CA THR A 338 21.43 -5.11 5.77
C THR A 338 20.79 -6.47 5.51
N LEU A 339 21.10 -7.48 6.34
CA LEU A 339 20.50 -8.81 6.24
C LEU A 339 18.98 -8.79 6.42
N LYS A 340 18.45 -7.90 7.28
CA LYS A 340 17.00 -7.73 7.46
C LYS A 340 16.34 -7.23 6.18
N GLY A 341 16.91 -6.22 5.52
CA GLY A 341 16.40 -5.70 4.25
C GLY A 341 16.39 -6.77 3.16
N THR A 342 17.55 -7.41 2.94
CA THR A 342 17.68 -8.49 1.95
C THR A 342 16.76 -9.68 2.26
N GLY A 343 16.66 -10.07 3.54
CA GLY A 343 15.80 -11.17 3.98
C GLY A 343 14.31 -10.90 3.73
N VAL A 344 13.84 -9.69 4.01
CA VAL A 344 12.45 -9.29 3.72
C VAL A 344 12.17 -9.31 2.22
N THR A 345 13.10 -8.85 1.39
CA THR A 345 12.95 -8.88 -0.08
C THR A 345 12.88 -10.32 -0.60
N LEU A 346 13.78 -11.21 -0.16
CA LEU A 346 13.77 -12.62 -0.57
C LEU A 346 12.50 -13.34 -0.10
N LEU A 347 12.06 -13.07 1.12
CA LEU A 347 10.80 -13.58 1.65
C LEU A 347 9.62 -13.12 0.79
N ASN A 348 9.57 -11.84 0.42
CA ASN A 348 8.51 -11.30 -0.44
C ASN A 348 8.48 -11.98 -1.81
N LEU A 349 9.63 -12.17 -2.46
CA LEU A 349 9.71 -12.88 -3.74
C LEU A 349 9.23 -14.33 -3.61
N GLY A 350 9.63 -15.02 -2.54
CA GLY A 350 9.15 -16.37 -2.23
C GLY A 350 7.64 -16.42 -2.01
N CYS A 351 7.07 -15.46 -1.28
CA CYS A 351 5.63 -15.37 -1.05
C CYS A 351 4.84 -15.12 -2.35
N VAL A 352 5.33 -14.24 -3.24
CA VAL A 352 4.68 -13.99 -4.53
C VAL A 352 4.75 -15.22 -5.43
N TYR A 353 5.91 -15.90 -5.48
CA TYR A 353 6.06 -17.15 -6.23
C TYR A 353 5.08 -18.21 -5.71
N PHE A 354 5.04 -18.40 -4.39
CA PHE A 354 4.14 -19.35 -3.74
C PHE A 354 2.67 -19.00 -3.96
N TYR A 355 2.34 -17.69 -3.94
CA TYR A 355 0.99 -17.22 -4.23
C TYR A 355 0.57 -17.57 -5.66
N MET A 356 1.38 -17.22 -6.66
CA MET A 356 1.06 -17.51 -8.06
C MET A 356 0.99 -19.02 -8.35
N ALA A 357 1.86 -19.83 -7.73
CA ALA A 357 1.91 -21.26 -7.97
C ALA A 357 0.78 -22.04 -7.28
N TYR A 358 0.35 -21.63 -6.08
CA TYR A 358 -0.55 -22.44 -5.23
C TYR A 358 -1.81 -21.72 -4.73
N PHE A 359 -1.77 -20.40 -4.51
CA PHE A 359 -2.88 -19.66 -3.87
C PHE A 359 -3.68 -18.80 -4.82
N GLN A 360 -3.28 -18.71 -6.09
CA GLN A 360 -4.08 -17.98 -7.06
C GLN A 360 -5.47 -18.61 -7.12
N THR A 361 -6.50 -17.79 -6.91
CA THR A 361 -7.91 -18.20 -6.92
C THR A 361 -8.64 -17.65 -8.15
N VAL A 362 -7.90 -17.04 -9.08
CA VAL A 362 -8.43 -16.41 -10.29
C VAL A 362 -8.83 -17.49 -11.29
N LEU A 363 -7.96 -18.46 -11.55
CA LEU A 363 -8.19 -19.60 -12.44
C LEU A 363 -7.96 -20.91 -11.67
N PRO A 364 -8.96 -21.46 -10.96
CA PRO A 364 -8.80 -22.70 -10.22
C PRO A 364 -8.47 -23.85 -11.19
N GLY A 365 -7.42 -24.63 -10.89
CA GLY A 365 -6.99 -25.75 -11.74
C GLY A 365 -6.16 -25.35 -12.96
N PHE A 366 -5.58 -24.16 -12.98
CA PHE A 366 -4.72 -23.69 -14.08
C PHE A 366 -3.51 -24.61 -14.30
N ASN A 367 -3.38 -25.17 -15.50
CA ASN A 367 -2.37 -26.17 -15.85
C ASN A 367 -1.14 -25.61 -16.59
N TRP A 368 -0.97 -24.28 -16.65
CA TRP A 368 0.12 -23.60 -17.37
C TRP A 368 0.17 -23.89 -18.89
N ASP A 369 -0.92 -24.38 -19.46
CA ASP A 369 -1.08 -24.77 -20.87
C ASP A 369 -1.21 -23.58 -21.85
N LEU A 370 -1.60 -22.41 -21.35
CA LEU A 370 -1.60 -21.16 -22.12
C LEU A 370 -0.22 -20.82 -22.70
N ARG A 371 0.85 -21.08 -21.93
CA ARG A 371 2.21 -20.67 -22.32
C ARG A 371 2.66 -21.34 -23.61
N GLU A 372 2.41 -22.64 -23.74
CA GLU A 372 2.80 -23.39 -24.94
C GLU A 372 2.00 -22.92 -26.16
N SER A 373 0.69 -22.75 -26.00
CA SER A 373 -0.21 -22.32 -27.09
C SER A 373 0.13 -20.91 -27.58
N CYS A 374 0.39 -19.97 -26.67
CA CYS A 374 0.71 -18.59 -27.01
C CYS A 374 2.13 -18.40 -27.56
N SER A 375 3.11 -19.21 -27.14
CA SER A 375 4.49 -19.10 -27.64
C SER A 375 4.63 -19.33 -29.14
N GLN A 376 3.69 -20.07 -29.76
CA GLN A 376 3.67 -20.31 -31.20
C GLN A 376 3.14 -19.10 -31.99
N HIS A 377 2.29 -18.29 -31.37
CA HIS A 377 1.60 -17.17 -32.04
C HIS A 377 2.26 -15.82 -31.75
N ASP A 378 2.85 -15.67 -30.57
CA ASP A 378 3.55 -14.46 -30.16
C ASP A 378 4.94 -14.82 -29.57
N PRO A 379 6.04 -14.63 -30.34
CA PRO A 379 7.39 -14.93 -29.85
C PRO A 379 7.79 -14.06 -28.66
N TRP A 380 7.12 -12.92 -28.42
CA TRP A 380 7.36 -12.09 -27.25
C TRP A 380 6.85 -12.71 -25.95
N ALA A 381 5.96 -13.71 -26.03
CA ALA A 381 5.47 -14.44 -24.84
C ALA A 381 6.53 -15.27 -24.11
N LEU A 382 7.70 -15.48 -24.73
CA LEU A 382 8.83 -16.20 -24.12
C LEU A 382 9.72 -15.33 -23.22
N TRP A 383 9.63 -14.01 -23.38
CA TRP A 383 10.38 -13.04 -22.57
C TRP A 383 9.64 -12.77 -21.27
#